data_AF-K1TB86-F1
#
_entry.id   AF-K1TB86-F1
#
_cell.length_a   1.000
_cell.length_b   1.000
_cell.length_c   1.000
_cell.angle_alpha   90.00
_cell.angle_beta   90.00
_cell.angle_gamma   90.00
#
_symmetry.space_group_name_H-M   'P 1'
#
loop_
_entity.id
_entity.type
_entity.pdbx_description
1 polymer ?
#
loop_
_entity_poly.entity_id
_entity_poly.type
_entity_poly.pdbx_seq_one_letter_code
_entity_poly.pdbx_strand_id
1 'polypeptide(L)' 'DADKIIVLDDGKITDMGSHSELMERSEIYREVYTSQQKGNKDEGGEN' A
#
# COMPACT_ATOMS: atom_id res chain seq x y z
N ASP A 1 -4.19 10.27 -8.71
CA ASP A 1 -3.73 10.79 -7.42
C ASP A 1 -4.80 10.62 -6.38
N ALA A 2 -4.39 10.29 -5.16
CA ALA A 2 -5.24 10.37 -3.99
C ALA A 2 -4.74 11.55 -3.14
N ASP A 3 -5.65 12.45 -2.76
CA ASP A 3 -5.29 13.60 -1.92
C ASP A 3 -4.80 13.15 -0.53
N LYS A 4 -5.38 12.06 -0.01
CA LYS A 4 -4.95 11.36 1.21
C LYS A 4 -5.28 9.88 1.11
N ILE A 5 -4.42 9.08 1.73
CA ILE A 5 -4.58 7.64 1.93
C ILE A 5 -4.74 7.41 3.42
N ILE A 6 -5.64 6.51 3.81
CA ILE A 6 -5.89 6.12 5.20
C ILE A 6 -5.52 4.66 5.36
N VAL A 7 -4.64 4.36 6.32
CA VAL A 7 -4.28 3.01 6.72
C VAL A 7 -5.19 2.59 7.84
N LEU A 8 -5.96 1.52 7.61
CA LEU A 8 -6.85 0.91 8.58
C LEU A 8 -6.29 -0.43 9.03
N ASP A 9 -6.25 -0.63 10.34
CA ASP A 9 -5.88 -1.90 10.97
C ASP A 9 -6.83 -2.15 12.16
N ASP A 10 -7.40 -3.35 12.21
CA ASP A 10 -8.39 -3.76 13.22
C ASP A 10 -9.51 -2.73 13.46
N GLY A 11 -10.05 -2.18 12.37
CA GLY A 11 -11.12 -1.16 12.42
C GLY A 11 -10.70 0.21 12.96
N LYS A 12 -9.40 0.45 13.15
CA LYS A 12 -8.83 1.73 13.61
C LYS A 12 -7.94 2.34 12.55
N ILE A 13 -7.88 3.67 12.53
CA ILE A 13 -6.93 4.40 11.68
C ILE A 13 -5.57 4.38 12.38
N THR A 14 -4.57 3.79 11.72
CA THR A 14 -3.20 3.72 12.24
C THR A 14 -2.27 4.74 11.59
N ASP A 15 -2.54 5.17 10.36
CA ASP A 15 -1.81 6.26 9.69
C ASP A 15 -2.65 6.91 8.59
N MET A 16 -2.31 8.15 8.21
CA MET A 16 -2.94 8.85 7.07
C MET A 16 -2.03 9.90 6.44
N GLY A 17 -1.92 9.92 5.12
CA GLY A 17 -1.05 10.86 4.41
C GLY A 17 -1.04 10.66 2.90
N SER A 18 -0.15 11.34 2.22
CA SER A 18 0.16 11.08 0.81
C SER A 18 0.89 9.74 0.65
N HIS A 19 0.97 9.24 -0.58
CA HIS A 19 1.72 8.02 -0.89
C HIS A 19 3.17 8.09 -0.40
N SER A 20 3.90 9.17 -0.72
CA SER A 20 5.31 9.34 -0.34
C SER A 20 5.49 9.36 1.18
N GLU A 21 4.64 10.11 1.89
CA GLU A 21 4.67 10.19 3.35
C GLU A 21 4.46 8.83 4.01
N LEU A 22 3.48 8.06 3.53
CA LEU A 22 3.19 6.73 4.07
C LEU A 22 4.27 5.71 3.68
N MET A 23 4.87 5.82 2.49
CA MET A 23 6.01 4.99 2.09
C MET A 23 7.22 5.23 3.01
N GLU A 24 7.44 6.45 3.48
CA GLU A 24 8.56 6.76 4.37
C GLU A 24 8.33 6.28 5.81
N ARG A 25 7.12 6.52 6.37
CA ARG A 25 6.88 6.32 7.81
C ARG A 25 6.00 5.12 8.17
N SER A 26 5.17 4.62 7.26
CA SER A 26 4.20 3.56 7.55
C SER A 26 4.71 2.21 7.08
N GLU A 27 5.03 1.32 8.01
CA GLU A 27 5.42 -0.07 7.71
C GLU A 27 4.25 -0.87 7.13
N ILE A 28 3.06 -0.74 7.72
CA ILE A 28 1.84 -1.44 7.28
C ILE A 28 1.51 -1.07 5.83
N TYR A 29 1.56 0.23 5.49
CA TYR A 29 1.29 0.66 4.12
C TYR A 29 2.31 0.09 3.13
N ARG A 30 3.61 0.08 3.49
CA ARG A 30 4.67 -0.52 2.65
C ARG A 30 4.48 -2.01 2.44
N GLU A 31 4.12 -2.76 3.48
CA GLU A 31 3.91 -4.20 3.40
C GLU A 31 2.75 -4.55 2.47
N VAL A 32 1.61 -3.87 2.64
CA VAL A 32 0.41 -4.05 1.81
C VAL A 32 0.72 -3.69 0.35
N TYR A 33 1.36 -2.55 0.12
CA TYR A 33 1.76 -2.11 -1.24
C TYR A 33 2.70 -3.11 -1.91
N THR A 34 3.71 -3.60 -1.18
CA THR A 34 4.67 -4.58 -1.69
C THR A 34 3.99 -5.90 -2.03
N SER A 35 3.03 -6.33 -1.21
CA SER A 35 2.26 -7.56 -1.43
C SER A 35 1.41 -7.48 -2.69
N GLN A 36 0.76 -6.33 -2.92
CA GLN A 36 -0.01 -6.08 -4.14
C GLN A 36 0.86 -6.07 -5.40
N GLN A 37 2.04 -5.43 -5.34
CA GLN A 37 2.95 -5.40 -6.49
C GLN A 37 3.55 -6.78 -6.82
N LYS A 38 3.78 -7.62 -5.81
CA LYS A 38 4.25 -9.00 -6.03
C LYS A 38 3.18 -9.86 -6.71
N GLY A 39 1.92 -9.74 -6.30
CA GLY A 39 0.80 -10.45 -6.95
C GLY A 39 0.56 -10.04 -8.40
N ASN A 40 0.97 -8.82 -8.80
CA ASN A 40 0.80 -8.33 -10.17
C ASN A 40 1.89 -8.82 -11.15
N LYS A 41 2.93 -9.54 -10.70
CA LYS A 41 4.04 -10.00 -11.55
C LYS A 41 3.84 -11.40 -12.14
N ASP A 42 2.82 -12.13 -11.73
CA ASP A 42 2.65 -13.54 -12.12
C ASP A 42 1.48 -13.79 -13.10
N GLU A 43 0.81 -12.74 -13.60
CA GLU A 43 -0.21 -12.85 -14.68
C GLU A 43 0.30 -12.37 -16.05
N GLY A 44 1.63 -12.43 -16.27
CA GLY A 44 2.24 -12.36 -17.59
C GLY A 44 2.29 -13.74 -18.26
N GLY A 45 1.12 -14.36 -18.45
CA GLY A 45 1.00 -15.62 -19.20
C GLY A 45 1.54 -15.47 -20.63
N GLU A 46 2.35 -16.44 -21.00
CA GLU A 46 3.05 -16.59 -22.28
C GLU A 46 2.16 -16.31 -23.49
N ASN A 47 2.66 -15.51 -24.44
CA ASN A 47 2.45 -15.70 -25.87
C ASN A 47 3.77 -15.48 -26.61
#